data_AF-A0A7K3H1M8-F1
#
_entry.id   AF-A0A7K3H1M8-F1
#
_cell.length_a   1.000
_cell.length_b   1.000
_cell.length_c   1.000
_cell.angle_alpha   90.00
_cell.angle_beta   90.00
_cell.angle_gamma   90.00
#
_symmetry.space_group_name_H-M   'P 1'
#
loop_
_entity.id
_entity.type
_entity.pdbx_description
1 polymer ?
#
loop_
_entity_poly.entity_id
_entity_poly.type
_entity_poly.pdbx_seq_one_letter_code
_entity_poly.pdbx_strand_id
1 'polypeptide(L)'
;MLHVDFDEGALTRMGVARGADPLWETVLSLHLLQNDQEPLAYDPWRREVRGALHRGGLADDVRALMRLCPPTGYFPDFLTPGRGDLDLAEGVDRVRSTPRSRLVAELTRLCANLRGPV
;
A
#
# COMPACT_ATOMS: atom_id res chain seq x y z
N MET A 1 -6.25 -1.08 20.59
CA MET A 1 -5.76 -2.24 19.80
C MET A 1 -6.95 -2.86 19.11
N LEU A 2 -6.89 -3.11 17.81
CA LEU A 2 -7.97 -3.77 17.08
C LEU A 2 -7.95 -5.26 17.47
N HIS A 3 -9.08 -5.76 17.97
CA HIS A 3 -9.30 -7.19 18.20
C HIS A 3 -10.27 -7.69 17.13
N VAL A 4 -9.90 -8.76 16.44
CA VAL A 4 -10.74 -9.39 15.42
C VAL A 4 -10.96 -10.83 15.85
N ASP A 5 -12.22 -11.15 16.18
CA ASP A 5 -12.64 -12.49 16.58
C ASP A 5 -12.97 -13.33 15.34
N PHE A 6 -12.36 -14.51 15.24
CA PHE A 6 -12.65 -15.50 14.21
C PHE A 6 -13.33 -16.71 14.85
N ASP A 7 -14.64 -16.63 15.03
CA ASP A 7 -15.44 -17.79 15.43
C ASP A 7 -15.65 -18.78 14.26
N GLU A 8 -16.11 -19.99 14.55
CA GLU A 8 -16.34 -21.03 13.53
C GLU A 8 -17.31 -20.56 12.42
N GLY A 9 -18.30 -19.74 12.79
CA GLY A 9 -19.22 -19.12 11.84
C GLY A 9 -18.55 -18.08 10.93
N ALA A 10 -17.58 -17.31 11.46
CA ALA A 10 -16.81 -16.34 10.70
C ALA A 10 -15.88 -17.03 9.73
N LEU A 11 -15.17 -18.08 10.18
CA LEU A 11 -14.26 -18.86 9.33
C LEU A 11 -14.99 -19.50 8.15
N THR A 12 -16.17 -20.07 8.37
CA THR A 12 -16.97 -20.66 7.28
C THR A 12 -17.47 -19.65 6.25
N ARG A 13 -17.53 -18.35 6.60
CA ARG A 13 -17.88 -17.26 5.69
C ARG A 13 -16.66 -16.56 5.08
N MET A 14 -15.44 -16.91 5.48
CA MET A 14 -14.23 -16.35 4.90
C MET A 14 -14.01 -16.92 3.51
N GLY A 15 -13.76 -16.03 2.55
CA GLY A 15 -13.35 -16.38 1.20
C GLY A 15 -11.95 -15.85 0.93
N VAL A 16 -11.19 -16.58 0.12
CA VAL A 16 -9.98 -16.07 -0.50
C VAL A 16 -10.37 -15.29 -1.75
N ALA A 17 -9.82 -14.08 -1.91
CA ALA A 17 -10.05 -13.29 -3.11
C ALA A 17 -9.58 -14.08 -4.35
N ARG A 18 -10.28 -13.90 -5.48
CA ARG A 18 -9.99 -14.66 -6.72
C ARG A 18 -8.64 -14.33 -7.33
N GLY A 19 -8.01 -13.24 -6.89
CA GLY A 19 -6.70 -12.78 -7.30
C GLY A 19 -6.21 -11.69 -6.37
N ALA A 20 -4.99 -11.23 -6.63
CA ALA A 20 -4.38 -10.14 -5.89
C ALA A 20 -4.92 -8.79 -6.40
N ASP A 21 -5.30 -7.91 -5.48
CA ASP A 21 -5.68 -6.54 -5.81
C ASP A 21 -4.41 -5.73 -6.12
N PRO A 22 -4.26 -5.19 -7.33
CA PRO A 22 -3.00 -4.63 -7.78
C PRO A 22 -2.60 -3.36 -7.02
N LEU A 23 -3.57 -2.61 -6.48
CA LEU A 23 -3.27 -1.42 -5.68
C LEU A 23 -2.81 -1.80 -4.27
N TRP A 24 -3.42 -2.83 -3.69
CA TRP A 24 -2.92 -3.41 -2.44
C TRP A 24 -1.51 -3.98 -2.61
N GLU A 25 -1.26 -4.77 -3.65
CA GLU A 25 0.09 -5.31 -3.93
C GLU A 25 1.12 -4.20 -4.15
N THR A 26 0.73 -3.11 -4.80
CA THR A 26 1.59 -1.94 -4.98
C THR A 26 1.96 -1.33 -3.62
N VAL A 27 0.98 -1.07 -2.76
CA VAL A 27 1.22 -0.51 -1.42
C VAL A 27 2.07 -1.46 -0.57
N LEU A 28 1.79 -2.76 -0.58
CA LEU A 28 2.58 -3.77 0.14
C LEU A 28 4.02 -3.85 -0.39
N SER A 29 4.20 -3.76 -1.70
CA SER A 29 5.54 -3.69 -2.31
C SER A 29 6.31 -2.44 -1.87
N LEU A 30 5.65 -1.29 -1.74
CA LEU A 30 6.28 -0.07 -1.22
C LEU A 30 6.68 -0.21 0.25
N HIS A 31 5.82 -0.80 1.09
CA HIS A 31 6.14 -1.09 2.49
C HIS A 31 7.36 -2.00 2.57
N LEU A 32 7.32 -3.10 1.79
CA LEU A 32 8.39 -4.06 1.73
C LEU A 32 9.67 -3.32 1.38
N LEU A 33 9.77 -2.63 0.24
CA LEU A 33 10.96 -1.87 -0.21
C LEU A 33 11.58 -0.90 0.82
N GLN A 34 10.83 -0.47 1.84
CA GLN A 34 11.25 0.46 2.89
C GLN A 34 11.69 -0.21 4.19
N ASN A 35 11.41 -1.50 4.40
CA ASN A 35 11.81 -2.26 5.58
C ASN A 35 12.88 -3.32 5.26
N ASP A 36 13.36 -4.01 6.29
CA ASP A 36 14.33 -5.11 6.23
C ASP A 36 13.69 -6.45 6.63
N GLN A 37 12.35 -6.56 6.55
CA GLN A 37 11.63 -7.78 6.90
C GLN A 37 12.03 -8.92 5.96
N GLU A 38 12.27 -10.09 6.56
CA GLU A 38 12.61 -11.35 5.87
C GLU A 38 13.73 -11.17 4.81
N PRO A 39 14.93 -10.71 5.19
CA PRO A 39 15.97 -10.28 4.24
C PRO A 39 16.44 -11.43 3.35
N LEU A 40 16.50 -12.67 3.87
CA LEU A 40 16.85 -13.85 3.07
C LEU A 40 15.84 -14.12 1.94
N ALA A 41 14.54 -13.83 2.17
CA ALA A 41 13.49 -14.03 1.18
C ALA A 41 13.42 -12.87 0.18
N TYR A 42 13.55 -11.63 0.66
CA TYR A 42 13.22 -10.45 -0.14
C TYR A 42 14.40 -9.62 -0.63
N ASP A 43 15.63 -9.77 -0.12
CA ASP A 43 16.78 -8.99 -0.60
C ASP A 43 17.08 -9.18 -2.10
N PRO A 44 16.99 -10.39 -2.68
CA PRO A 44 17.09 -10.56 -4.12
C PRO A 44 16.06 -9.71 -4.88
N TRP A 45 14.79 -9.79 -4.46
CA TRP A 45 13.68 -9.02 -5.03
C TRP A 45 13.88 -7.50 -4.88
N ARG A 46 14.30 -7.03 -3.71
CA ARG A 46 14.57 -5.60 -3.44
C ARG A 46 15.62 -5.06 -4.40
N ARG A 47 16.72 -5.81 -4.61
CA ARG A 47 17.80 -5.42 -5.50
C ARG A 47 17.33 -5.37 -6.94
N GLU A 48 16.57 -6.38 -7.37
CA GLU A 48 16.00 -6.46 -8.71
C GLU A 48 15.06 -5.28 -9.00
N VAL A 49 14.07 -5.06 -8.12
CA VAL A 49 13.08 -3.99 -8.27
C VAL A 49 13.75 -2.62 -8.23
N ARG A 50 14.64 -2.35 -7.27
CA ARG A 50 15.40 -1.08 -7.24
C ARG A 50 16.19 -0.89 -8.52
N GLY A 51 16.86 -1.93 -9.03
CA GLY A 51 17.58 -1.87 -10.30
C GLY A 51 16.67 -1.57 -11.49
N ALA A 52 15.50 -2.21 -11.56
CA ALA A 52 14.51 -1.98 -12.61
C ALA A 52 13.95 -0.55 -12.58
N LEU A 53 13.63 -0.02 -11.39
CA LEU A 53 13.16 1.35 -11.21
C LEU A 53 14.20 2.39 -11.65
N HIS A 54 15.47 2.17 -11.34
CA HIS A 54 16.54 3.08 -11.80
C HIS A 54 16.69 3.02 -13.33
N ARG A 55 16.69 1.82 -13.94
CA ARG A 55 16.77 1.68 -15.40
C ARG A 55 15.56 2.30 -16.11
N GLY A 56 14.38 2.22 -15.50
CA GLY A 56 13.16 2.83 -16.01
C GLY A 56 13.02 4.33 -15.75
N GLY A 57 13.95 4.95 -15.01
CA GLY A 57 13.85 6.36 -14.64
C GLY A 57 12.75 6.68 -13.61
N LEU A 58 12.23 5.67 -12.91
CA LEU A 58 11.09 5.78 -11.98
C LEU A 58 11.52 5.86 -10.51
N ALA A 59 12.83 5.87 -10.23
CA ALA A 59 13.35 5.81 -8.86
C ALA A 59 12.86 7.01 -8.01
N ASP A 60 12.81 8.20 -8.59
CA ASP A 60 12.37 9.41 -7.88
C ASP A 60 10.85 9.43 -7.66
N ASP A 61 10.07 9.00 -8.66
CA ASP A 61 8.61 8.89 -8.56
C ASP A 61 8.20 7.88 -7.47
N VAL A 62 8.84 6.71 -7.45
CA VAL A 62 8.58 5.70 -6.43
C VAL A 62 9.02 6.18 -5.05
N ARG A 63 10.14 6.91 -4.95
CA ARG A 63 10.56 7.52 -3.68
C ARG A 63 9.56 8.56 -3.19
N ALA A 64 8.93 9.32 -4.09
CA ALA A 64 7.86 10.24 -3.74
C ALA A 64 6.60 9.49 -3.25
N LEU A 65 6.22 8.40 -3.93
CA LEU A 65 5.08 7.55 -3.56
C LEU A 65 5.30 6.86 -2.20
N MET A 66 6.51 6.43 -1.87
CA MET A 66 6.87 5.87 -0.56
C MET A 66 6.56 6.83 0.59
N ARG A 67 6.67 8.14 0.39
CA ARG A 67 6.31 9.14 1.43
C ARG A 67 4.81 9.17 1.72
N LEU A 68 3.98 8.69 0.80
CA LEU A 68 2.54 8.52 0.99
C LEU A 68 2.19 7.18 1.64
N CYS A 69 3.08 6.18 1.55
CA CYS A 69 2.92 4.84 2.12
C CYS A 69 4.06 4.50 3.08
N PRO A 70 4.14 5.14 4.26
CA PRO A 70 5.18 4.82 5.23
C PRO A 70 5.09 3.34 5.66
N PRO A 71 6.22 2.66 5.95
CA PRO A 71 6.24 1.22 6.26
C PRO A 71 5.51 0.87 7.58
N THR A 72 5.20 1.88 8.39
CA THR A 72 4.49 1.76 9.66
C THR A 72 3.56 2.96 9.85
N GLY A 73 2.42 2.72 10.50
CA GLY A 73 1.45 3.77 10.79
C GLY A 73 0.40 3.93 9.69
N TYR A 74 -0.23 5.10 9.66
CA TYR A 74 -1.30 5.39 8.70
C TYR A 74 -0.74 5.70 7.31
N PHE A 75 -1.31 5.08 6.27
CA PHE A 75 -1.23 5.54 4.88
C PHE A 75 -2.65 5.85 4.37
N PRO A 76 -2.81 6.72 3.34
CA PRO A 76 -4.12 7.10 2.84
C PRO A 76 -4.90 5.95 2.18
N ASP A 77 -6.13 5.73 2.63
CA ASP A 77 -7.04 4.69 2.12
C ASP A 77 -7.44 4.95 0.66
N PHE A 78 -7.33 6.20 0.17
CA PHE A 78 -7.59 6.51 -1.23
C PHE A 78 -6.61 5.84 -2.20
N LEU A 79 -5.46 5.34 -1.73
CA LEU A 79 -4.49 4.58 -2.53
C LEU A 79 -4.92 3.12 -2.75
N THR A 80 -5.82 2.60 -1.92
CA THR A 80 -6.40 1.26 -2.03
C THR A 80 -7.94 1.35 -1.99
N PRO A 81 -8.57 2.06 -2.95
CA PRO A 81 -10.02 2.33 -2.93
C PRO A 81 -10.86 1.08 -3.19
N GLY A 82 -10.24 0.02 -3.72
CA GLY A 82 -10.88 -1.23 -4.08
C GLY A 82 -11.16 -2.16 -2.91
N ARG A 83 -12.03 -3.15 -3.16
CA ARG A 83 -12.33 -4.24 -2.21
C ARG A 83 -11.96 -5.59 -2.84
N GLY A 84 -10.78 -5.69 -3.44
CA GLY A 84 -10.38 -6.88 -4.20
C GLY A 84 -10.62 -6.75 -5.69
N ASP A 85 -10.46 -5.55 -6.23
CA ASP A 85 -10.60 -5.31 -7.67
C ASP A 85 -9.38 -5.86 -8.39
N LEU A 86 -9.57 -6.52 -9.53
CA LEU A 86 -8.49 -7.20 -10.25
C LEU A 86 -7.94 -6.38 -11.41
N ASP A 87 -8.63 -5.30 -11.80
CA ASP A 87 -8.22 -4.43 -12.90
C ASP A 87 -7.41 -3.24 -12.37
N LEU A 88 -6.14 -3.17 -12.79
CA LEU A 88 -5.23 -2.08 -12.45
C LEU A 88 -5.69 -0.75 -13.04
N ALA A 89 -6.18 -0.72 -14.29
CA ALA A 89 -6.58 0.52 -14.94
C ALA A 89 -7.78 1.16 -14.22
N GLU A 90 -8.77 0.34 -13.88
CA GLU A 90 -9.91 0.78 -13.09
C GLU A 90 -9.48 1.27 -11.70
N GLY A 91 -8.57 0.53 -11.03
CA GLY A 91 -7.99 0.94 -9.76
C GLY A 91 -7.35 2.33 -9.84
N VAL A 92 -6.47 2.55 -10.82
CA VAL A 92 -5.80 3.84 -11.04
C VAL A 92 -6.82 4.95 -11.30
N ASP A 93 -7.85 4.70 -12.11
CA ASP A 93 -8.88 5.70 -12.37
C ASP A 93 -9.70 6.05 -11.12
N ARG A 94 -9.93 5.11 -10.21
CA ARG A 94 -10.56 5.38 -8.91
C ARG A 94 -9.65 6.24 -8.02
N VAL A 95 -8.34 5.95 -7.97
CA VAL A 95 -7.36 6.81 -7.27
C VAL A 95 -7.39 8.22 -7.84
N ARG A 96 -7.36 8.36 -9.18
CA ARG A 96 -7.43 9.67 -9.88
C ARG A 96 -8.74 10.41 -9.64
N SER A 97 -9.84 9.67 -9.45
CA SER A 97 -11.18 10.21 -9.20
C SER A 97 -11.43 10.52 -7.71
N THR A 98 -10.41 10.39 -6.84
CA THR A 98 -10.56 10.68 -5.42
C THR A 98 -11.03 12.13 -5.22
N PRO A 99 -12.16 12.37 -4.55
CA PRO A 99 -12.65 13.72 -4.29
C PRO A 99 -11.60 14.56 -3.55
N ARG A 100 -11.44 15.83 -3.95
CA ARG A 100 -10.46 16.74 -3.36
C ARG A 100 -10.57 16.83 -1.83
N SER A 101 -11.79 16.83 -1.29
CA SER A 101 -12.04 16.85 0.15
C SER A 101 -11.43 15.62 0.86
N ARG A 102 -11.55 14.43 0.26
CA ARG A 102 -10.97 13.18 0.77
C ARG A 102 -9.44 13.21 0.68
N LEU A 103 -8.88 13.63 -0.45
CA LEU A 103 -7.42 13.81 -0.61
C LEU A 103 -6.85 14.71 0.49
N VAL A 104 -7.44 15.88 0.71
CA VAL A 104 -6.98 16.83 1.73
C VAL A 104 -7.09 16.24 3.13
N ALA A 105 -8.21 15.59 3.46
CA ALA A 105 -8.43 15.02 4.78
C ALA A 105 -7.41 13.91 5.11
N GLU A 106 -7.20 12.97 4.19
CA GLU A 106 -6.30 11.83 4.41
C GLU A 106 -4.83 12.25 4.38
N LEU A 107 -4.42 13.16 3.49
CA LEU A 107 -3.06 13.71 3.49
C LEU A 107 -2.77 14.53 4.76
N THR A 108 -3.76 15.29 5.25
CA THR A 108 -3.61 16.01 6.53
C THR A 108 -3.39 15.03 7.69
N ARG A 109 -4.14 13.93 7.72
CA ARG A 109 -3.97 12.86 8.72
C ARG A 109 -2.59 12.20 8.63
N LEU A 110 -2.13 11.88 7.42
CA LEU A 110 -0.78 11.34 7.20
C LEU A 110 0.28 12.29 7.75
N CYS A 111 0.23 13.57 7.37
CA CYS A 111 1.19 14.59 7.83
C CYS A 111 1.17 14.80 9.35
N ALA A 112 0.01 14.67 9.99
CA ALA A 112 -0.08 14.76 11.45
C ALA A 112 0.63 13.57 12.14
N ASN A 113 0.49 12.36 11.59
CA ASN A 113 1.12 11.16 12.14
C ASN A 113 2.64 11.13 11.92
N LEU A 114 3.13 11.65 10.79
CA LEU A 114 4.57 11.79 10.53
C LEU A 114 5.28 12.79 11.48
N ARG A 115 4.51 13.64 12.18
CA ARG A 115 5.02 14.59 13.17
C ARG A 115 4.88 14.11 14.63
N GLY A 116 4.44 12.86 14.83
CA GLY A 116 4.37 12.25 16.17
C GLY A 116 5.75 12.09 16.81
N PRO A 117 5.84 11.97 18.15
CA PRO A 117 7.12 11.85 18.84
C PRO A 117 7.84 10.57 18.40
N VAL A 118 9.09 10.73 17.96
CA VAL A 118 10.05 9.64 17.72
C VAL A 118 10.42 9.02 19.06
#